data_AF-A0A1Y2N0Q0-F1
#
_entry.id   AF-A0A1Y2N0Q0-F1
#
_cell.length_a   1.000
_cell.length_b   1.000
_cell.length_c   1.000
_cell.angle_alpha   90.00
_cell.angle_beta   90.00
_cell.angle_gamma   90.00
#
_symmetry.space_group_name_H-M   'P 1'
#
loop_
_entity.id
_entity.type
_entity.pdbx_description
1 polymer ?
#
loop_
_entity_poly.entity_id
_entity_poly.type
_entity_poly.pdbx_seq_one_letter_code
_entity_poly.pdbx_strand_id
1 'polypeptide(L)'
;MGSEIRVTFAAIDQAAADIDGARARITAQLGDLQSHLAPVVAGWTGDAASRYNEAQQRWDRSATDLTGTLQRIRALVSAAGQGYQDVERMNAGRFGV
;
A
#
# COMPACT_ATOMS: atom_id res chain seq x y z
N MET A 1 20.48 -1.47 -19.11
CA MET A 1 19.28 -2.32 -19.06
C MET A 1 19.10 -2.98 -17.69
N GLY A 2 20.01 -3.83 -17.18
CA GLY A 2 19.84 -4.47 -15.85
C GLY A 2 19.87 -3.55 -14.61
N SER A 3 20.51 -2.38 -14.71
CA SER A 3 20.51 -1.35 -13.66
C SER A 3 19.15 -0.68 -13.48
N GLU A 4 18.44 -0.41 -14.57
CA GLU A 4 17.14 0.26 -14.58
C GLU A 4 16.06 -0.60 -13.91
N ILE A 5 16.08 -1.92 -14.14
CA ILE A 5 15.18 -2.87 -13.47
C ILE A 5 15.42 -2.89 -11.95
N ARG A 6 16.69 -2.92 -11.52
CA ARG A 6 17.02 -2.87 -10.08
C ARG A 6 16.53 -1.58 -9.43
N VAL A 7 16.64 -0.45 -10.13
CA VAL A 7 16.13 0.84 -9.66
C VAL A 7 14.60 0.81 -9.53
N THR A 8 13.90 0.25 -10.51
CA THR A 8 12.43 0.11 -10.47
C THR A 8 11.95 -0.77 -9.31
N PHE A 9 12.64 -1.89 -9.03
CA PHE A 9 12.34 -2.72 -7.86
C PHE A 9 12.51 -1.97 -6.55
N ALA A 10 13.64 -1.27 -6.39
CA ALA A 10 13.91 -0.48 -5.19
C ALA A 10 12.88 0.64 -4.98
N ALA A 11 12.45 1.31 -6.07
CA ALA A 11 11.42 2.34 -6.01
C ALA A 11 10.06 1.79 -5.57
N ILE A 12 9.71 0.56 -5.97
CA ILE A 12 8.45 -0.08 -5.56
C ILE A 12 8.49 -0.53 -4.12
N ASP A 13 9.61 -1.08 -3.66
CA ASP A 13 9.77 -1.44 -2.26
C ASP A 13 9.70 -0.21 -1.35
N GLN A 14 10.27 0.91 -1.77
CA GLN A 14 10.14 2.19 -1.06
C GLN A 14 8.69 2.67 -1.05
N ALA A 15 8.00 2.68 -2.20
CA ALA A 15 6.60 3.10 -2.28
C ALA A 15 5.68 2.23 -1.41
N ALA A 16 5.96 0.92 -1.31
CA ALA A 16 5.24 0.02 -0.43
C ALA A 16 5.45 0.38 1.05
N ALA A 17 6.70 0.62 1.45
CA ALA A 17 7.04 1.04 2.80
C ALA A 17 6.40 2.40 3.17
N ASP A 18 6.38 3.35 2.25
CA ASP A 18 5.79 4.67 2.45
C ASP A 18 4.27 4.57 2.69
N ILE A 19 3.60 3.72 1.93
CA ILE A 19 2.16 3.46 2.07
C ILE A 19 1.85 2.72 3.37
N ASP A 20 2.62 1.70 3.75
CA ASP A 20 2.45 1.03 5.04
C ASP A 20 2.66 2.01 6.20
N GLY A 21 3.63 2.91 6.08
CA GLY A 21 3.84 4.00 7.01
C GLY A 21 2.66 4.97 7.06
N ALA A 22 2.10 5.35 5.91
CA ALA A 22 0.91 6.19 5.83
C ALA A 22 -0.30 5.51 6.50
N ARG A 23 -0.52 4.21 6.23
CA ARG A 23 -1.56 3.40 6.86
C ARG A 23 -1.41 3.38 8.38
N ALA A 24 -0.21 3.12 8.90
CA ALA A 24 0.04 3.07 10.34
C ALA A 24 -0.23 4.42 11.02
N ARG A 25 0.20 5.54 10.42
CA ARG A 25 -0.06 6.90 10.94
C ARG A 25 -1.55 7.20 11.00
N ILE A 26 -2.28 6.84 9.95
CA ILE A 26 -3.73 6.99 9.85
C ILE A 26 -4.44 6.22 10.98
N THR A 27 -4.10 4.93 11.15
CA THR A 27 -4.69 4.10 12.21
C THR A 27 -4.39 4.64 13.60
N ALA A 28 -3.18 5.15 13.84
CA ALA A 28 -2.81 5.77 15.11
C ALA A 28 -3.64 7.04 15.38
N GLN A 29 -3.75 7.95 14.39
CA GLN A 29 -4.56 9.16 14.51
C GLN A 29 -6.04 8.86 14.76
N LEU A 30 -6.57 7.77 14.18
CA LEU A 30 -7.91 7.29 14.49
C LEU A 30 -8.05 6.83 15.93
N GLY A 31 -7.12 6.02 16.43
CA GLY A 31 -7.13 5.54 17.80
C GLY A 31 -7.07 6.70 18.80
N ASP A 32 -6.24 7.71 18.50
CA ASP A 32 -6.15 8.94 19.30
C ASP A 32 -7.45 9.74 19.26
N LEU A 33 -8.05 9.91 18.07
CA LEU A 33 -9.33 10.59 17.92
C LEU A 33 -10.44 9.84 18.67
N GLN A 34 -10.49 8.51 18.56
CA GLN A 34 -11.47 7.66 19.22
C GLN A 34 -11.34 7.72 20.74
N SER A 35 -10.11 7.74 21.26
CA SER A 35 -9.82 7.89 22.68
C SER A 35 -10.21 9.27 23.21
N HIS A 36 -9.95 10.33 22.44
CA HIS A 36 -10.39 11.69 22.79
C HIS A 36 -11.90 11.86 22.73
N LEU A 37 -12.56 11.20 21.77
CA LEU A 37 -14.01 11.26 21.61
C LEU A 37 -14.75 10.39 22.63
N ALA A 38 -14.15 9.30 23.13
CA ALA A 38 -14.78 8.38 24.08
C ALA A 38 -15.55 9.04 25.26
N PRO A 39 -14.99 10.04 25.99
CA PRO A 39 -15.71 10.72 27.07
C PRO A 39 -16.84 11.64 26.58
N VAL A 40 -16.77 12.14 25.33
CA VAL A 40 -17.76 13.06 24.75
C VAL A 40 -18.90 12.29 24.07
N VAL A 41 -18.61 11.09 23.55
CA VAL A 41 -19.58 10.18 22.93
C VAL A 41 -20.66 9.74 23.91
N ALA A 42 -20.36 9.68 25.22
CA ALA A 42 -21.36 9.41 26.25
C ALA A 42 -22.51 10.44 26.28
N GLY A 43 -22.28 11.66 25.76
CA GLY A 43 -23.30 12.71 25.62
C GLY A 43 -23.85 12.90 24.20
N TRP A 44 -23.30 12.21 23.19
CA TRP A 44 -23.74 12.31 21.81
C TRP A 44 -24.80 11.25 21.49
N THR A 45 -25.99 11.67 21.10
CA THR A 45 -27.09 10.78 20.71
C THR A 45 -27.08 10.49 19.21
N GLY A 46 -27.17 9.21 18.86
CA GLY A 46 -27.59 8.67 17.55
C GLY A 46 -26.72 9.03 16.33
N ASP A 47 -26.83 10.27 15.86
CA ASP A 47 -26.35 10.71 14.55
C ASP A 47 -24.82 10.87 14.51
N ALA A 48 -24.21 11.33 15.60
CA ALA A 48 -22.76 11.49 15.68
C ALA A 48 -22.01 10.14 15.80
N ALA A 49 -22.58 9.16 16.49
CA ALA A 49 -22.05 7.80 16.56
C ALA A 49 -22.11 7.11 15.19
N SER A 50 -23.18 7.33 14.42
CA SER A 50 -23.32 6.81 13.05
C SER A 50 -22.25 7.40 12.12
N ARG A 51 -22.06 8.73 12.11
CA ARG A 51 -21.04 9.40 11.30
C ARG A 51 -19.62 8.97 11.66
N TYR A 52 -19.36 8.72 12.94
CA TYR A 52 -18.08 8.18 13.39
C TYR A 52 -17.83 6.79 12.79
N ASN A 53 -18.79 5.88 12.90
CA ASN A 53 -18.67 4.53 12.34
C ASN A 53 -18.52 4.54 10.82
N GLU A 54 -19.24 5.42 10.11
CA GLU A 54 -19.04 5.60 8.67
C GLU A 54 -17.63 6.08 8.32
N ALA A 55 -17.12 7.08 9.06
CA ALA A 55 -15.78 7.59 8.83
C ALA A 55 -14.71 6.50 9.06
N GLN A 56 -14.87 5.71 10.14
CA GLN A 56 -13.98 4.60 10.49
C GLN A 56 -14.00 3.52 9.39
N GLN A 57 -15.19 3.08 8.95
CA GLN A 57 -15.33 2.11 7.85
C GLN A 57 -14.79 2.62 6.52
N ARG A 58 -15.04 3.89 6.18
CA ARG A 58 -14.54 4.48 4.94
C ARG A 58 -13.02 4.47 4.92
N TRP A 59 -12.39 4.72 6.06
CA TRP A 59 -10.94 4.78 6.15
C TRP A 59 -10.30 3.39 6.12
N ASP A 60 -10.86 2.41 6.85
CA ASP A 60 -10.41 1.00 6.79
C ASP A 60 -10.50 0.45 5.36
N ARG A 61 -11.57 0.80 4.63
CA ARG A 61 -11.73 0.44 3.23
C ARG A 61 -10.67 1.08 2.35
N SER A 62 -10.38 2.38 2.52
CA SER A 62 -9.31 3.06 1.78
C SER A 62 -7.92 2.46 2.06
N ALA A 63 -7.63 2.09 3.31
CA ALA A 63 -6.36 1.44 3.67
C ALA A 63 -6.22 0.05 3.03
N THR A 64 -7.31 -0.71 3.01
CA THR A 64 -7.36 -2.03 2.36
C THR A 64 -7.14 -1.91 0.85
N ASP A 65 -7.82 -0.96 0.21
CA ASP A 65 -7.75 -0.76 -1.24
C ASP A 65 -6.35 -0.29 -1.69
N LEU A 66 -5.71 0.57 -0.89
CA LEU A 66 -4.34 1.01 -1.11
C LEU A 66 -3.34 -0.15 -1.02
N THR A 67 -3.51 -1.01 -0.01
CA THR A 67 -2.68 -2.23 0.16
C THR A 67 -2.89 -3.20 -1.01
N GLY A 68 -4.13 -3.38 -1.46
CA GLY A 68 -4.45 -4.22 -2.62
C GLY A 68 -3.84 -3.68 -3.92
N THR A 69 -3.86 -2.36 -4.10
CA THR A 69 -3.23 -1.69 -5.25
C THR A 69 -1.73 -1.91 -5.27
N LEU A 70 -1.06 -1.80 -4.11
CA LEU A 70 0.36 -2.11 -3.98
C LEU A 70 0.71 -3.54 -4.34
N GLN A 71 -0.06 -4.50 -3.83
CA GLN A 71 0.17 -5.92 -4.13
C GLN A 71 0.08 -6.18 -5.63
N ARG A 72 -0.88 -5.53 -6.33
CA ARG A 72 -0.99 -5.58 -7.79
C ARG A 72 0.23 -4.99 -8.49
N ILE A 73 0.71 -3.82 -8.03
CA ILE A 73 1.92 -3.18 -8.60
C ILE A 73 3.14 -4.09 -8.41
N ARG A 74 3.33 -4.65 -7.22
CA ARG A 74 4.42 -5.59 -6.93
C ARG A 74 4.34 -6.84 -7.82
N ALA A 75 3.15 -7.41 -8.01
CA ALA A 75 2.95 -8.56 -8.89
C ALA A 75 3.32 -8.23 -10.35
N LEU A 76 2.87 -7.08 -10.85
CA LEU A 76 3.19 -6.62 -12.21
C LEU A 76 4.71 -6.44 -12.41
N VAL A 77 5.40 -5.88 -11.42
CA VAL A 77 6.86 -5.67 -11.53
C VAL A 77 7.66 -6.94 -11.35
N SER A 78 7.22 -7.84 -10.47
CA SER A 78 7.80 -9.20 -10.40
C SER A 78 7.68 -9.92 -11.75
N ALA A 79 6.50 -9.85 -12.38
CA ALA A 79 6.28 -10.44 -13.69
C ALA A 79 7.16 -9.80 -14.78
N ALA A 80 7.29 -8.46 -14.78
CA ALA A 80 8.17 -7.75 -15.70
C ALA A 80 9.65 -8.12 -15.51
N GLY A 81 10.11 -8.25 -14.26
CA GLY A 81 11.47 -8.66 -13.92
C GLY A 81 11.81 -10.08 -14.39
N GLN A 82 10.88 -11.03 -14.23
CA GLN A 82 11.04 -12.41 -14.70
C GLN A 82 11.11 -12.47 -16.23
N GLY A 83 10.18 -11.80 -16.92
CA GLY A 83 10.18 -11.74 -18.38
C GLY A 83 11.47 -11.14 -18.95
N TYR A 84 12.03 -10.11 -18.30
CA TYR A 84 13.31 -9.53 -18.72
C TYR A 84 14.51 -10.44 -18.47
N GLN A 85 14.57 -11.15 -17.34
CA GLN A 85 15.65 -12.10 -17.07
C GLN A 85 15.65 -13.26 -18.08
N ASP A 86 14.48 -13.74 -18.47
CA ASP A 86 14.36 -14.80 -19.46
C ASP A 86 14.73 -14.32 -20.87
N VAL A 87 14.35 -13.09 -21.24
CA VAL A 87 14.76 -12.47 -22.51
C VAL A 87 16.27 -12.22 -22.55
N GLU A 88 16.88 -11.73 -21.47
CA GLU A 88 18.33 -11.56 -21.38
C GLU A 88 19.06 -12.91 -21.42
N ARG A 89 18.54 -13.95 -20.77
CA ARG A 89 19.13 -15.30 -20.83
C ARG A 89 19.04 -15.89 -22.25
N MET A 90 17.91 -15.68 -22.94
CA MET A 90 17.73 -16.07 -24.34
C MET A 90 18.64 -15.29 -25.29
N ASN A 91 18.78 -13.98 -25.10
CA ASN A 91 19.63 -13.13 -25.94
C ASN A 91 21.12 -13.39 -25.68
N ALA A 92 21.54 -13.56 -24.42
CA ALA A 92 22.91 -13.96 -24.08
C ALA A 92 23.27 -15.33 -24.68
N GLY A 93 22.32 -16.26 -24.74
CA GLY A 93 22.50 -17.54 -25.44
C GLY A 93 22.55 -17.41 -26.98
N ARG A 94 22.00 -16.33 -27.55
CA ARG A 94 21.98 -16.04 -28.99
C ARG A 94 23.17 -15.23 -29.48
N PHE A 95 23.74 -14.38 -28.64
CA PHE A 95 24.91 -13.52 -28.94
C PHE A 95 26.20 -14.01 -28.25
N GLY A 96 26.19 -15.22 -27.70
CA GLY A 96 27.37 -15.91 -27.20
C GLY A 96 28.21 -16.54 -28.32
N VAL A 97 28.76 -15.69 -29.19
CA VAL A 97 30.01 -15.89 -29.95
C VAL A 97 30.74 -14.56 -30.00
#